data_AF-G4XKC0-F1
#
_entry.id   AF-G4XKC0-F1
#
_cell.length_a   1.000
_cell.length_b   1.000
_cell.length_c   1.000
_cell.angle_alpha   90.00
_cell.angle_beta   90.00
_cell.angle_gamma   90.00
#
_symmetry.space_group_name_H-M   'P 1'
#
loop_
_entity.id
_entity.type
_entity.pdbx_description
1 polymer ?
#
loop_
_entity_poly.entity_id
_entity_poly.type
_entity_poly.pdbx_seq_one_letter_code
_entity_poly.pdbx_strand_id
1 'polypeptide(L)'
;QVADKKAPGSGQNLTYTITTSIPKVDYPGGARIKRYEVVDRLDKRINKNTLAPVVKIVGQNEVTLADTTDYTLITADGQDHNWATIQLTEEGRRKAAEARHNGNGETKLQVTLTATFDPKSVDLEGVLSNTAGLIPNDSPNFTWDPNNPGTTTEVPGIPTTPVLTKYGKVNVTKTGTDKLADKTKYNGAEFQVYECTKTASGATLRDADPNTPTVDPLTI
;
A
#
# COMPACT_ATOMS: atom_id res chain seq x y z
N GLN A 1 2.61 4.66 -5.43
CA GLN A 1 2.72 5.67 -4.36
C GLN A 1 2.25 5.03 -3.05
N VAL A 2 2.74 5.50 -1.91
CA VAL A 2 2.25 5.10 -0.59
C VAL A 2 1.78 6.35 0.16
N ALA A 3 0.66 6.25 0.86
CA ALA A 3 0.17 7.25 1.79
C ALA A 3 0.39 6.76 3.22
N ASP A 4 1.53 7.13 3.79
CA ASP A 4 1.99 6.78 5.15
C ASP A 4 2.04 8.00 6.09
N LYS A 5 1.83 9.21 5.57
CA LYS A 5 1.78 10.45 6.38
C LYS A 5 0.73 10.40 7.50
N LYS A 6 -0.33 9.62 7.32
CA LYS A 6 -1.39 9.41 8.32
C LYS A 6 -1.14 8.18 9.22
N ALA A 7 0.03 7.55 9.10
CA ALA A 7 0.43 6.36 9.84
C ALA A 7 1.74 6.57 10.63
N PRO A 8 1.82 7.60 11.49
CA PRO A 8 3.06 7.95 12.19
C PRO A 8 3.53 6.90 13.21
N GLY A 9 2.60 6.13 13.79
CA GLY A 9 2.90 4.98 14.65
C GLY A 9 2.84 3.66 13.89
N SER A 10 3.61 2.68 14.35
CA SER A 10 3.62 1.33 13.79
C SER A 10 2.24 0.67 13.92
N GLY A 11 1.88 -0.18 12.95
CA GLY A 11 0.63 -0.95 12.99
C GLY A 11 -0.62 -0.21 12.51
N GLN A 12 -0.53 1.09 12.22
CA GLN A 12 -1.60 1.82 11.53
C GLN A 12 -1.69 1.39 10.05
N ASN A 13 -2.88 1.50 9.47
CA ASN A 13 -3.10 1.10 8.08
C ASN A 13 -2.27 1.97 7.11
N LEU A 14 -1.71 1.33 6.09
CA LEU A 14 -1.06 2.01 4.97
C LEU A 14 -1.90 1.89 3.71
N THR A 15 -1.92 2.93 2.90
CA THR A 15 -2.62 2.90 1.60
C THR A 15 -1.60 2.93 0.47
N TYR A 16 -1.55 1.87 -0.32
CA TYR A 16 -0.77 1.81 -1.55
C TYR A 16 -1.66 2.15 -2.75
N THR A 17 -1.20 3.06 -3.59
CA THR A 17 -1.87 3.41 -4.85
C THR A 17 -0.94 3.10 -6.02
N ILE A 18 -1.36 2.17 -6.87
CA ILE A 18 -0.65 1.68 -8.05
C ILE A 18 -1.40 2.20 -9.27
N THR A 19 -0.71 2.90 -10.17
CA THR A 19 -1.31 3.44 -11.39
C THR A 19 -0.57 2.87 -12.59
N THR A 20 -1.30 2.25 -13.51
CA THR A 20 -0.75 1.49 -14.64
C THR A 20 -1.36 1.93 -15.97
N SER A 21 -0.53 1.98 -17.01
CA SER A 21 -1.02 2.31 -18.36
C SER A 21 -1.88 1.20 -18.93
N ILE A 22 -2.88 1.57 -19.74
CA ILE A 22 -3.71 0.62 -20.48
C ILE A 22 -3.24 0.59 -21.95
N PRO A 23 -3.00 -0.60 -22.54
CA PRO A 23 -2.71 -0.72 -23.96
C PRO A 23 -3.85 -0.18 -24.83
N LYS A 24 -3.51 0.59 -25.87
CA LYS A 24 -4.50 0.98 -26.87
C LYS A 24 -4.70 -0.16 -27.86
N VAL A 25 -5.95 -0.57 -28.05
CA VAL A 25 -6.35 -1.57 -29.04
C VAL A 25 -7.39 -0.97 -29.99
N ASP A 26 -7.58 -1.61 -31.14
CA ASP A 26 -8.66 -1.27 -32.07
C ASP A 26 -10.02 -1.77 -31.55
N TYR A 27 -10.56 -1.07 -30.55
CA TYR A 27 -11.81 -1.45 -29.89
C TYR A 27 -13.02 -1.47 -30.84
N PRO A 28 -13.24 -0.48 -31.74
CA PRO A 28 -14.30 -0.53 -32.76
C PRO A 28 -14.13 -1.68 -33.76
N GLY A 29 -12.89 -2.03 -34.11
CA GLY A 29 -12.58 -3.19 -34.94
C GLY A 29 -12.72 -4.55 -34.22
N GLY A 30 -13.17 -4.57 -32.96
CA GLY A 30 -13.41 -5.80 -32.20
C GLY A 30 -12.20 -6.31 -31.41
N ALA A 31 -11.05 -5.64 -31.46
CA ALA A 31 -9.88 -6.02 -30.66
C ALA A 31 -10.14 -5.79 -29.17
N ARG A 32 -9.64 -6.70 -28.34
CA ARG A 32 -9.80 -6.67 -26.87
C ARG A 32 -8.50 -7.02 -26.19
N ILE A 33 -8.29 -6.48 -24.99
CA ILE A 33 -7.22 -6.91 -24.09
C ILE A 33 -7.56 -8.33 -23.61
N LYS A 34 -6.63 -9.27 -23.78
CA LYS A 34 -6.86 -10.69 -23.46
C LYS A 34 -6.46 -11.04 -22.03
N ARG A 35 -5.46 -10.35 -21.48
CA ARG A 35 -5.02 -10.45 -20.09
C ARG A 35 -4.59 -9.08 -19.59
N TYR A 36 -5.00 -8.73 -18.37
CA TYR A 36 -4.58 -7.51 -17.69
C TYR A 36 -4.55 -7.76 -16.19
N GLU A 37 -3.36 -7.79 -15.62
CA GLU A 37 -3.14 -8.07 -14.20
C GLU A 37 -2.22 -7.03 -13.59
N VAL A 38 -2.58 -6.54 -12.41
CA VAL A 38 -1.71 -5.74 -11.55
C VAL A 38 -1.31 -6.62 -10.38
N VAL A 39 -0.03 -6.95 -10.29
CA VAL A 39 0.53 -7.86 -9.28
C VAL A 39 1.32 -7.02 -8.27
N ASP A 40 1.04 -7.18 -6.99
CA ASP A 40 1.75 -6.54 -5.90
C ASP A 40 2.51 -7.59 -5.07
N ARG A 41 3.81 -7.33 -4.84
CA ARG A 41 4.66 -8.12 -3.96
C ARG A 41 4.59 -7.54 -2.55
N LEU A 42 3.83 -8.22 -1.70
CA LEU A 42 3.55 -7.80 -0.33
C LEU A 42 4.62 -8.32 0.62
N ASP A 43 5.12 -7.43 1.48
CA ASP A 43 5.89 -7.81 2.65
C ASP A 43 5.06 -8.76 3.55
N LYS A 44 5.69 -9.79 4.12
CA LYS A 44 5.02 -10.81 4.97
C LYS A 44 4.33 -10.22 6.19
N ARG A 45 4.73 -9.01 6.62
CA ARG A 45 4.09 -8.27 7.73
C ARG A 45 2.71 -7.73 7.37
N ILE A 46 2.40 -7.56 6.08
CA ILE A 46 1.08 -7.12 5.63
C ILE A 46 0.09 -8.29 5.66
N ASN A 47 -1.08 -8.07 6.24
CA ASN A 47 -2.16 -9.05 6.22
C ASN A 47 -2.86 -9.06 4.85
N LYS A 48 -2.48 -10.04 4.01
CA LYS A 48 -3.04 -10.21 2.67
C LYS A 48 -4.55 -10.49 2.64
N ASN A 49 -5.12 -11.05 3.72
CA ASN A 49 -6.52 -11.49 3.75
C ASN A 49 -7.51 -10.34 4.02
N THR A 50 -7.00 -9.17 4.37
CA THR A 50 -7.79 -7.99 4.72
C THR A 50 -7.49 -6.81 3.80
N LEU A 51 -6.85 -7.07 2.65
CA LEU A 51 -6.69 -6.08 1.60
C LEU A 51 -8.08 -5.67 1.12
N ALA A 52 -8.41 -4.39 1.24
CA ALA A 52 -9.67 -3.82 0.77
C ALA A 52 -9.39 -3.06 -0.55
N PRO A 53 -9.40 -3.74 -1.72
CA PRO A 53 -9.04 -3.12 -2.97
C PRO A 53 -10.12 -2.14 -3.43
N VAL A 54 -9.68 -1.00 -3.97
CA VAL A 54 -10.51 -0.11 -4.77
C VAL A 54 -9.86 0.05 -6.13
N VAL A 55 -10.54 -0.40 -7.18
CA VAL A 55 -10.02 -0.37 -8.55
C VAL A 55 -10.80 0.64 -9.38
N LYS A 56 -10.09 1.51 -10.08
CA LYS A 56 -10.66 2.57 -10.91
C LYS A 56 -9.98 2.65 -12.26
N ILE A 57 -10.73 3.08 -13.27
CA ILE A 57 -10.15 3.68 -14.47
C ILE A 57 -10.12 5.19 -14.21
N VAL A 58 -8.94 5.79 -14.27
CA VAL A 58 -8.71 7.23 -14.07
C VAL A 58 -8.26 7.88 -15.37
N GLY A 59 -8.39 9.20 -15.48
CA GLY A 59 -8.07 9.98 -16.68
C GLY A 59 -9.10 11.08 -16.87
N GLN A 60 -9.66 11.19 -18.08
CA GLN A 60 -10.69 12.18 -18.39
C GLN A 60 -12.00 11.96 -17.62
N ASN A 61 -12.44 10.70 -17.53
CA ASN A 61 -13.64 10.30 -16.78
C ASN A 61 -13.25 9.19 -15.81
N GLU A 62 -13.37 9.46 -14.51
CA GLU A 62 -13.11 8.45 -13.49
C GLU A 62 -14.29 7.49 -13.36
N VAL A 63 -14.00 6.19 -13.38
CA VAL A 63 -15.00 5.13 -13.17
C VAL A 63 -14.46 4.14 -12.16
N THR A 64 -15.26 3.84 -11.13
CA THR A 64 -14.96 2.77 -10.18
C THR A 64 -15.42 1.43 -10.75
N LEU A 65 -14.52 0.45 -10.74
CA LEU A 65 -14.80 -0.91 -11.19
C LEU A 65 -15.36 -1.74 -10.02
N ALA A 66 -16.24 -2.69 -10.34
CA ALA A 66 -16.88 -3.55 -9.35
C ALA A 66 -16.13 -4.87 -9.16
N ASP A 67 -15.92 -5.26 -7.91
CA ASP A 67 -15.37 -6.58 -7.56
C ASP A 67 -16.26 -7.70 -8.11
N THR A 68 -15.65 -8.83 -8.45
CA THR A 68 -16.19 -10.01 -9.17
C THR A 68 -16.71 -9.75 -10.59
N THR A 69 -17.25 -8.56 -10.87
CA THR A 69 -17.79 -8.20 -12.18
C THR A 69 -16.69 -7.75 -13.12
N ASP A 70 -15.87 -6.80 -12.69
CA ASP A 70 -14.83 -6.15 -13.50
C ASP A 70 -13.43 -6.67 -13.16
N TYR A 71 -13.21 -7.09 -11.93
CA TYR A 71 -11.94 -7.65 -11.49
C TYR A 71 -12.15 -8.67 -10.38
N THR A 72 -11.12 -9.45 -10.10
CA THR A 72 -11.02 -10.27 -8.89
C THR A 72 -9.70 -9.96 -8.19
N LEU A 73 -9.70 -10.00 -6.86
CA LEU A 73 -8.48 -10.03 -6.05
C LEU A 73 -8.12 -11.49 -5.77
N ILE A 74 -6.91 -11.88 -6.15
CA ILE A 74 -6.34 -13.20 -5.83
C ILE A 74 -5.12 -12.97 -4.94
N THR A 75 -5.08 -13.62 -3.78
CA THR A 75 -3.90 -13.56 -2.90
C THR A 75 -3.29 -14.94 -2.70
N ALA A 76 -1.96 -14.99 -2.57
CA ALA A 76 -1.23 -16.24 -2.40
C ALA A 76 -0.06 -16.10 -1.43
N ASP A 77 0.27 -17.19 -0.75
CA ASP A 77 1.53 -17.31 -0.03
C ASP A 77 2.68 -17.54 -1.01
N GLY A 78 3.71 -16.70 -0.95
CA GLY A 78 5.01 -16.99 -1.57
C GLY A 78 6.06 -17.37 -0.51
N GLN A 79 7.29 -17.58 -0.97
CA GLN A 79 8.42 -17.93 -0.11
C GLN A 79 8.80 -16.76 0.82
N ASP A 80 9.35 -15.69 0.26
CA ASP A 80 9.82 -14.52 1.03
C ASP A 80 8.78 -13.39 1.13
N HIS A 81 7.78 -13.42 0.24
CA HIS A 81 6.74 -12.41 0.11
C HIS A 81 5.37 -13.07 -0.04
N ASN A 82 4.32 -12.34 0.31
CA ASN A 82 2.96 -12.67 -0.13
C ASN A 82 2.67 -11.95 -1.44
N TRP A 83 1.60 -12.35 -2.10
CA TRP A 83 1.23 -11.80 -3.39
C TRP A 83 -0.23 -11.40 -3.42
N ALA A 84 -0.53 -10.27 -4.06
CA ALA A 84 -1.89 -9.87 -4.42
C ALA A 84 -1.94 -9.57 -5.91
N THR A 85 -2.89 -10.16 -6.62
CA THR A 85 -3.14 -9.89 -8.04
C THR A 85 -4.55 -9.34 -8.20
N ILE A 86 -4.67 -8.14 -8.76
CA ILE A 86 -5.92 -7.66 -9.34
C ILE A 86 -5.96 -8.14 -10.79
N GLN A 87 -6.81 -9.12 -11.06
CA GLN A 87 -7.01 -9.65 -12.41
C GLN A 87 -8.31 -9.09 -12.99
N LEU A 88 -8.23 -8.36 -14.10
CA LEU A 88 -9.45 -7.90 -14.77
C LEU A 88 -10.18 -9.08 -15.42
N THR A 89 -11.50 -9.13 -15.23
CA THR A 89 -12.40 -10.06 -15.92
C THR A 89 -12.52 -9.69 -17.40
N GLU A 90 -13.26 -10.47 -18.19
CA GLU A 90 -13.56 -10.07 -19.57
C GLU A 90 -14.26 -8.70 -19.64
N GLU A 91 -15.24 -8.45 -18.77
CA GLU A 91 -15.95 -7.16 -18.73
C GLU A 91 -15.05 -6.01 -18.26
N GLY A 92 -14.20 -6.24 -17.25
CA GLY A 92 -13.23 -5.22 -16.84
C GLY A 92 -12.22 -4.88 -17.94
N ARG A 93 -11.73 -5.89 -18.66
CA ARG A 93 -10.83 -5.67 -19.82
C ARG A 93 -11.54 -4.96 -20.96
N ARG A 94 -12.83 -5.24 -21.19
CA ARG A 94 -13.66 -4.52 -22.17
C ARG A 94 -13.78 -3.04 -21.80
N LYS A 95 -14.16 -2.73 -20.55
CA LYS A 95 -14.26 -1.34 -20.03
C LYS A 95 -12.93 -0.59 -20.13
N ALA A 96 -11.82 -1.24 -19.75
CA ALA A 96 -10.48 -0.65 -19.85
C ALA A 96 -10.08 -0.35 -21.30
N ALA A 97 -10.30 -1.30 -22.21
CA ALA A 97 -10.00 -1.13 -23.64
C ALA A 97 -10.81 0.01 -24.28
N GLU A 98 -12.11 0.07 -24.00
CA GLU A 98 -13.01 1.12 -24.46
C GLU A 98 -12.58 2.50 -23.93
N ALA A 99 -12.34 2.61 -22.62
CA ALA A 99 -11.90 3.84 -22.00
C ALA A 99 -10.56 4.33 -22.58
N ARG A 100 -9.59 3.43 -22.78
CA ARG A 100 -8.29 3.79 -23.35
C ARG A 100 -8.37 4.16 -24.83
N HIS A 101 -9.27 3.54 -25.59
CA HIS A 101 -9.50 3.87 -26.99
C HIS A 101 -10.08 5.27 -27.14
N ASN A 102 -11.12 5.58 -26.34
CA ASN A 102 -11.82 6.87 -26.35
C ASN A 102 -11.01 8.00 -25.68
N GLY A 103 -10.13 7.64 -24.74
CA GLY A 103 -9.25 8.57 -24.03
C GLY A 103 -7.86 8.69 -24.66
N ASN A 104 -6.85 8.88 -23.81
CA ASN A 104 -5.47 9.12 -24.22
C ASN A 104 -4.47 8.33 -23.34
N GLY A 105 -3.18 8.65 -23.41
CA GLY A 105 -2.14 7.98 -22.63
C GLY A 105 -2.29 8.14 -21.11
N GLU A 106 -3.05 9.13 -20.65
CA GLU A 106 -3.36 9.35 -19.24
C GLU A 106 -4.59 8.59 -18.76
N THR A 107 -5.28 7.87 -19.64
CA THR A 107 -6.27 6.86 -19.22
C THR A 107 -5.56 5.65 -18.66
N LYS A 108 -5.64 5.46 -17.34
CA LYS A 108 -4.88 4.47 -16.57
C LYS A 108 -5.78 3.64 -15.67
N LEU A 109 -5.34 2.43 -15.33
CA LEU A 109 -5.94 1.68 -14.24
C LEU A 109 -5.26 2.09 -12.93
N GLN A 110 -6.05 2.47 -11.93
CA GLN A 110 -5.59 2.76 -10.57
C GLN A 110 -6.11 1.68 -9.63
N VAL A 111 -5.19 1.04 -8.91
CA VAL A 111 -5.49 0.08 -7.84
C VAL A 111 -5.06 0.71 -6.53
N THR A 112 -5.99 0.80 -5.58
CA THR A 112 -5.68 1.19 -4.21
C THR A 112 -5.82 -0.03 -3.30
N LEU A 113 -4.78 -0.34 -2.54
CA LEU A 113 -4.74 -1.43 -1.56
C LEU A 113 -4.55 -0.84 -0.15
N THR A 114 -5.48 -1.14 0.75
CA THR A 114 -5.33 -0.83 2.16
C THR A 114 -4.60 -1.99 2.84
N ALA A 115 -3.33 -1.79 3.16
CA ALA A 115 -2.52 -2.71 3.93
C ALA A 115 -2.79 -2.54 5.43
N THR A 116 -3.09 -3.65 6.09
CA THR A 116 -3.28 -3.73 7.53
C THR A 116 -2.25 -4.66 8.14
N PHE A 117 -2.04 -4.53 9.44
CA PHE A 117 -1.03 -5.26 10.19
C PHE A 117 -1.66 -5.91 11.41
N ASP A 118 -1.04 -6.96 11.96
CA ASP A 118 -1.46 -7.48 13.25
C ASP A 118 -1.04 -6.50 14.37
N PRO A 119 -1.98 -5.86 15.07
CA PRO A 119 -1.67 -4.87 16.09
C PRO A 119 -0.92 -5.45 17.30
N LYS A 120 -0.89 -6.78 17.47
CA LYS A 120 -0.25 -7.43 18.61
C LYS A 120 1.20 -7.86 18.37
N SER A 121 1.60 -7.99 17.11
CA SER A 121 2.85 -8.69 16.77
C SER A 121 3.70 -8.01 15.70
N VAL A 122 3.17 -6.98 15.03
CA VAL A 122 3.92 -6.32 13.96
C VAL A 122 5.09 -5.49 14.51
N ASP A 123 6.31 -5.87 14.12
CA ASP A 123 7.49 -5.02 14.24
C ASP A 123 7.80 -4.41 12.87
N LEU A 124 7.55 -3.10 12.76
CA LEU A 124 7.82 -2.34 11.55
C LEU A 124 9.19 -1.66 11.56
N GLU A 125 10.02 -1.83 12.61
CA GLU A 125 11.36 -1.23 12.68
C GLU A 125 12.15 -1.50 11.38
N GLY A 126 12.71 -0.43 10.82
CA GLY A 126 13.45 -0.48 9.57
C GLY A 126 12.59 -0.07 8.37
N VAL A 127 12.71 -0.82 7.27
CA VAL A 127 12.09 -0.48 5.98
C VAL A 127 10.98 -1.47 5.64
N LEU A 128 9.83 -0.94 5.25
CA LEU A 128 8.75 -1.66 4.60
C LEU A 128 8.73 -1.24 3.13
N SER A 129 9.03 -2.18 2.22
CA SER A 129 9.09 -1.93 0.77
C SER A 129 7.91 -2.56 0.06
N ASN A 130 7.32 -1.84 -0.89
CA ASN A 130 6.23 -2.34 -1.72
C ASN A 130 6.55 -2.09 -3.20
N THR A 131 6.40 -3.11 -4.04
CA THR A 131 6.64 -3.04 -5.48
C THR A 131 5.53 -3.77 -6.22
N ALA A 132 4.98 -3.12 -7.26
CA ALA A 132 3.95 -3.70 -8.10
C ALA A 132 4.43 -3.90 -9.53
N GLY A 133 3.73 -4.71 -10.30
CA GLY A 133 4.04 -5.05 -11.68
C GLY A 133 2.77 -5.14 -12.53
N LEU A 134 2.90 -4.78 -13.80
CA LEU A 134 1.82 -4.84 -14.78
C LEU A 134 2.06 -5.96 -15.78
N ILE A 135 1.09 -6.85 -15.95
CA ILE A 135 1.00 -7.78 -17.08
C ILE A 135 -0.10 -7.26 -18.01
N PRO A 136 0.26 -6.61 -19.14
CA PRO A 136 -0.71 -5.88 -19.96
C PRO A 136 -1.33 -6.70 -21.11
N ASN A 137 -0.86 -7.93 -21.33
CA ASN A 137 -1.31 -8.79 -22.42
C ASN A 137 -1.04 -10.27 -22.11
N ASP A 138 -1.50 -11.14 -23.00
CA ASP A 138 -1.42 -12.61 -22.94
C ASP A 138 -0.17 -13.17 -23.63
N SER A 139 0.88 -12.36 -23.79
CA SER A 139 2.16 -12.86 -24.29
C SER A 139 2.65 -14.02 -23.42
N PRO A 140 3.12 -15.14 -24.03
CA PRO A 140 3.56 -16.32 -23.30
C PRO A 140 4.79 -16.05 -22.42
N ASN A 141 5.47 -14.92 -22.60
CA ASN A 141 6.58 -14.50 -21.72
C ASN A 141 6.12 -14.18 -20.29
N PHE A 142 4.83 -13.94 -20.06
CA PHE A 142 4.27 -13.72 -18.73
C PHE A 142 3.74 -15.03 -18.15
N THR A 143 4.61 -15.76 -17.46
CA THR A 143 4.28 -17.08 -16.86
C THR A 143 3.70 -17.00 -15.45
N TRP A 144 3.39 -15.79 -14.95
CA TRP A 144 2.81 -15.60 -13.63
C TRP A 144 1.49 -16.37 -13.48
N ASP A 145 1.38 -17.16 -12.42
CA ASP A 145 0.14 -17.78 -11.95
C ASP A 145 -0.23 -17.16 -10.59
N PRO A 146 -1.32 -16.36 -10.52
CA PRO A 146 -1.75 -15.71 -9.28
C PRO A 146 -2.03 -16.66 -8.11
N ASN A 147 -2.38 -17.92 -8.38
CA ASN A 147 -2.69 -18.91 -7.34
C ASN A 147 -1.46 -19.72 -6.92
N ASN A 148 -0.42 -19.77 -7.76
CA ASN A 148 0.76 -20.60 -7.56
C ASN A 148 2.04 -19.77 -7.80
N PRO A 149 2.37 -18.82 -6.91
CA PRO A 149 3.57 -18.00 -7.06
C PRO A 149 4.86 -18.82 -6.94
N GLY A 150 4.81 -20.02 -6.36
CA GLY A 150 5.98 -20.90 -6.20
C GLY A 150 7.11 -20.22 -5.44
N THR A 151 8.33 -20.31 -6.00
CA THR A 151 9.55 -19.66 -5.47
C THR A 151 9.82 -18.30 -6.10
N THR A 152 8.81 -17.69 -6.74
CA THR A 152 8.97 -16.36 -7.36
C THR A 152 9.33 -15.33 -6.28
N THR A 153 10.40 -14.58 -6.52
CA THR A 153 10.87 -13.50 -5.63
C THR A 153 10.72 -12.11 -6.27
N GLU A 154 10.85 -12.02 -7.60
CA GLU A 154 10.75 -10.78 -8.35
C GLU A 154 9.33 -10.49 -8.81
N VAL A 155 8.98 -9.21 -8.88
CA VAL A 155 7.69 -8.77 -9.37
C VAL A 155 7.54 -9.14 -10.86
N PRO A 156 6.46 -9.84 -11.26
CA PRO A 156 6.23 -10.21 -12.65
C PRO A 156 5.76 -9.00 -13.48
N GLY A 157 5.96 -9.06 -14.79
CA GLY A 157 5.50 -8.04 -15.71
C GLY A 157 6.42 -6.82 -15.77
N ILE A 158 5.82 -5.65 -16.02
CA ILE A 158 6.52 -4.36 -16.07
C ILE A 158 6.51 -3.77 -14.65
N PRO A 159 7.67 -3.70 -13.96
CA PRO A 159 7.71 -3.30 -12.56
C PRO A 159 7.54 -1.79 -12.37
N THR A 160 6.95 -1.39 -11.25
CA THR A 160 7.03 -0.02 -10.74
C THR A 160 8.37 0.20 -10.05
N THR A 161 8.73 1.46 -9.82
CA THR A 161 9.73 1.76 -8.80
C THR A 161 9.21 1.36 -7.41
N PRO A 162 10.07 0.83 -6.53
CA PRO A 162 9.67 0.48 -5.17
C PRO A 162 9.31 1.74 -4.40
N VAL A 163 8.26 1.66 -3.58
CA VAL A 163 7.95 2.66 -2.56
C VAL A 163 8.36 2.14 -1.18
N LEU A 164 8.85 3.04 -0.33
CA LEU A 164 9.43 2.70 0.97
C LEU A 164 8.73 3.49 2.07
N THR A 165 8.28 2.78 3.09
CA THR A 165 7.87 3.36 4.38
C THR A 165 8.92 2.98 5.42
N LYS A 166 9.26 3.89 6.32
CA LYS A 166 10.36 3.71 7.29
C LYS A 166 9.88 3.98 8.70
N TYR A 167 10.05 3.02 9.60
CA TYR A 167 9.79 3.18 11.03
C TYR A 167 11.08 3.04 11.83
N GLY A 168 11.14 3.75 12.95
CA GLY A 168 12.28 3.75 13.87
C GLY A 168 11.86 3.43 15.29
N LYS A 169 12.78 2.84 16.05
CA LYS A 169 12.61 2.53 17.47
C LYS A 169 13.15 3.68 18.33
N VAL A 170 12.37 4.12 19.31
CA VAL A 170 12.79 5.13 20.29
C VAL A 170 12.94 4.46 21.66
N ASN A 171 14.16 4.51 22.21
CA ASN A 171 14.45 4.01 23.56
C ASN A 171 14.52 5.19 24.54
N VAL A 172 13.62 5.24 25.51
CA VAL A 172 13.56 6.32 26.52
C VAL A 172 14.34 5.91 27.77
N THR A 173 15.37 6.68 28.13
CA THR A 173 16.08 6.53 29.40
C THR A 173 15.69 7.67 30.34
N LYS A 174 15.07 7.36 31.48
CA LYS A 174 14.68 8.36 32.48
C LYS A 174 15.75 8.54 33.54
N THR A 175 16.05 9.80 33.86
CA THR A 175 16.95 10.21 34.97
C THR A 175 16.44 11.50 35.62
N GLY A 176 17.08 11.93 36.72
CA GLY A 176 16.88 13.22 37.37
C GLY A 176 18.17 14.04 37.42
N THR A 177 18.06 15.30 37.89
CA THR A 177 19.20 16.22 38.11
C THR A 177 20.13 15.74 39.22
N ASP A 178 19.60 14.95 40.15
CA ASP A 178 20.28 14.26 41.24
C ASP A 178 21.18 13.10 40.79
N LYS A 179 20.99 12.58 39.56
CA LYS A 179 21.84 11.57 38.91
C LYS A 179 22.13 10.35 39.78
N LEU A 180 21.13 9.84 40.49
CA LEU A 180 21.27 8.69 41.39
C LEU A 180 21.90 7.49 40.66
N ALA A 181 22.80 6.78 41.35
CA ALA A 181 23.43 5.57 40.83
C ALA A 181 22.40 4.44 40.67
N ASP A 182 21.47 4.32 41.62
CA ASP A 182 20.33 3.41 41.53
C ASP A 182 19.26 3.96 40.56
N LYS A 183 19.28 3.44 39.32
CA LYS A 183 18.34 3.86 38.26
C LYS A 183 16.91 3.37 38.49
N THR A 184 16.71 2.38 39.35
CA THR A 184 15.36 1.85 39.62
C THR A 184 14.46 2.89 40.28
N LYS A 185 15.06 3.92 40.90
CA LYS A 185 14.36 5.10 41.44
C LYS A 185 13.63 5.92 40.38
N TYR A 186 13.96 5.75 39.11
CA TYR A 186 13.31 6.43 38.00
C TYR A 186 12.27 5.56 37.26
N ASN A 187 12.06 4.30 37.70
CA ASN A 187 11.03 3.43 37.14
C ASN A 187 9.62 3.94 37.47
N GLY A 188 8.63 3.56 36.64
CA GLY A 188 7.23 3.97 36.81
C GLY A 188 6.90 5.35 36.22
N ALA A 189 7.85 5.99 35.53
CA ALA A 189 7.55 7.17 34.73
C ALA A 189 6.76 6.77 33.47
N GLU A 190 5.62 7.43 33.25
CA GLU A 190 4.75 7.21 32.09
C GLU A 190 4.99 8.28 31.03
N PHE A 191 4.93 7.89 29.75
CA PHE A 191 5.13 8.78 28.61
C PHE A 191 4.06 8.51 27.55
N GLN A 192 3.64 9.58 26.88
CA GLN A 192 2.83 9.55 25.68
C GLN A 192 3.56 10.33 24.58
N VAL A 193 3.31 9.99 23.32
CA VAL A 193 3.96 10.62 22.16
C VAL A 193 2.92 11.41 21.38
N TYR A 194 3.31 12.58 20.90
CA TYR A 194 2.46 13.47 20.10
C TYR A 194 3.26 14.02 18.92
N GLU A 195 2.58 14.35 17.83
CA GLU A 195 3.14 15.27 16.85
C GLU A 195 3.22 16.67 17.46
N CYS A 196 4.29 17.42 17.17
CA CYS A 196 4.43 18.77 17.72
C CYS A 196 5.29 19.68 16.83
N THR A 197 5.11 20.99 17.01
CA THR A 197 6.06 22.00 16.51
C THR A 197 6.85 22.55 17.68
N LYS A 198 8.18 22.43 17.61
CA LYS A 198 9.09 23.00 18.61
C LYS A 198 8.95 24.52 18.66
N THR A 199 8.88 25.08 19.86
CA THR A 199 8.90 26.53 20.12
C THR A 199 10.11 26.89 20.99
N ALA A 200 10.34 28.19 21.22
CA ALA A 200 11.45 28.65 22.05
C ALA A 200 11.33 28.20 23.52
N SER A 201 10.11 28.05 24.04
CA SER A 201 9.82 27.69 25.43
C SER A 201 9.27 26.26 25.60
N GLY A 202 9.16 25.47 24.52
CA GLY A 202 8.60 24.13 24.60
C GLY A 202 8.16 23.60 23.23
N ALA A 203 6.91 23.17 23.13
CA ALA A 203 6.31 22.72 21.89
C ALA A 203 4.81 23.01 21.87
N THR A 204 4.26 23.24 20.68
CA THR A 204 2.82 23.24 20.42
C THR A 204 2.44 21.87 19.88
N LEU A 205 1.59 21.14 20.60
CA LEU A 205 1.10 19.84 20.16
C LEU A 205 0.23 20.00 18.91
N ARG A 206 0.27 19.00 18.04
CA ARG A 206 -0.58 18.89 16.85
C ARG A 206 -1.16 17.49 16.81
N ASP A 207 -2.39 17.40 16.31
CA ASP A 207 -2.94 16.14 15.87
C ASP A 207 -2.48 15.86 14.44
N ALA A 208 -2.35 14.57 14.10
CA ALA A 208 -2.13 14.12 12.73
C ALA A 208 -3.34 14.46 11.82
N ASP A 209 -4.55 14.60 12.39
CA ASP A 209 -5.74 15.13 11.72
C ASP A 209 -6.03 16.59 12.13
N PRO A 210 -5.87 17.59 11.25
CA PRO A 210 -6.11 18.99 11.58
C PRO A 210 -7.60 19.34 11.84
N ASN A 211 -8.53 18.40 11.70
CA ASN A 211 -9.96 18.62 11.89
C ASN A 211 -10.47 18.20 13.29
N THR A 212 -9.63 17.60 14.14
CA THR A 212 -10.01 17.26 15.52
C THR A 212 -9.72 18.43 16.47
N PRO A 213 -10.69 18.86 17.31
CA PRO A 213 -10.47 19.93 18.28
C PRO A 213 -9.66 19.47 19.51
N THR A 214 -9.49 18.16 19.68
CA THR A 214 -8.69 17.50 20.71
C THR A 214 -7.40 16.94 20.12
N VAL A 215 -6.27 17.13 20.80
CA VAL A 215 -4.98 16.55 20.39
C VAL A 215 -4.81 15.21 21.09
N ASP A 216 -4.93 14.12 20.33
CA ASP A 216 -4.78 12.77 20.85
C ASP A 216 -3.33 12.27 20.75
N PRO A 217 -2.86 11.44 21.71
CA PRO A 217 -1.54 10.83 21.62
C PRO A 217 -1.48 9.88 20.43
N LEU A 218 -0.30 9.78 19.82
CA LEU A 218 -0.03 8.81 18.76
C LEU A 218 -0.24 7.39 19.28
N THR A 219 -1.02 6.60 18.55
CA THR A 219 -1.07 5.14 18.71
C THR A 219 0.23 4.55 18.17
N ILE A 220 1.06 3.98 19.04
CA ILE A 220 2.41 3.46 18.76
C ILE A 220 2.40 1.93 18.76
#